data_AF-A0A7S3PVN2-F1
#
_entry.id   AF-A0A7S3PVN2-F1
#
_cell.length_a   1.000
_cell.length_b   1.000
_cell.length_c   1.000
_cell.angle_alpha   90.00
_cell.angle_beta   90.00
_cell.angle_gamma   90.00
#
_symmetry.space_group_name_H-M   'P 1'
#
loop_
_entity.id
_entity.type
_entity.pdbx_description
1 polymer ?
#
loop_
_entity_poly.entity_id
_entity_poly.type
_entity_poly.pdbx_seq_one_letter_code
_entity_poly.pdbx_strand_id
1 'polypeptide(L)'
;ANRQFANKLWNCCKFVSDNALKGADDEEKAALGVDGPMSKEEFDALKLPEKYIVSKCHSLVTSVTEDIEKYQLGAAGSKIYEFLWDQYADWYIEISKTRLYEGNGGEG
;
A
#
# COMPACT_ATOMS: atom_id res chain seq x y z
N ALA A 1 15.24 6.53 13.88
CA ALA A 1 14.49 6.40 12.62
C ALA A 1 14.21 4.93 12.25
N ASN A 2 15.22 4.08 12.00
CA ASN A 2 15.02 2.72 11.45
C ASN A 2 14.08 1.79 12.24
N ARG A 3 14.13 1.79 13.58
CA ARG A 3 13.22 0.95 14.39
C ARG A 3 11.75 1.37 14.28
N GLN A 4 11.48 2.66 14.20
CA GLN A 4 10.10 3.18 14.08
C GLN A 4 9.52 2.85 12.71
N PHE A 5 10.32 3.02 11.65
CA PHE A 5 9.95 2.63 10.30
C PHE A 5 9.65 1.13 10.21
N ALA A 6 10.55 0.27 10.69
CA ALA A 6 10.35 -1.18 10.68
C ALA A 6 9.09 -1.60 11.43
N ASN A 7 8.82 -1.01 12.60
CA ASN A 7 7.60 -1.25 13.34
C ASN A 7 6.35 -0.81 12.57
N LYS A 8 6.38 0.37 11.93
CA LYS A 8 5.25 0.88 11.13
C LYS A 8 4.97 -0.03 9.93
N LEU A 9 6.02 -0.44 9.20
CA LEU A 9 5.91 -1.38 8.09
C LEU A 9 5.31 -2.72 8.55
N TRP A 10 5.84 -3.27 9.64
CA TRP A 10 5.30 -4.51 10.21
C TRP A 10 3.83 -4.37 10.60
N ASN A 11 3.43 -3.25 11.21
CA ASN A 11 2.03 -3.01 11.59
C ASN A 11 1.12 -2.96 10.36
N CYS A 12 1.56 -2.33 9.26
CA CYS A 12 0.82 -2.31 8.00
C CYS A 12 0.66 -3.72 7.42
N CYS A 13 1.75 -4.50 7.35
CA CYS A 13 1.70 -5.88 6.86
C CYS A 13 0.77 -6.74 7.72
N LYS A 14 0.87 -6.64 9.05
CA LYS A 14 -0.01 -7.36 9.97
C LYS A 14 -1.47 -6.99 9.74
N PHE A 15 -1.79 -5.70 9.57
CA PHE A 15 -3.16 -5.29 9.29
C PHE A 15 -3.72 -5.95 8.02
N VAL A 16 -2.94 -5.97 6.94
CA VAL A 16 -3.35 -6.61 5.67
C VAL A 16 -3.55 -8.11 5.88
N SER A 17 -2.61 -8.80 6.52
CA SER A 17 -2.70 -10.24 6.79
C SER A 17 -3.89 -10.62 7.68
N ASP A 18 -4.10 -9.87 8.76
CA ASP A 18 -5.13 -10.18 9.78
C ASP A 18 -6.54 -9.79 9.33
N ASN A 19 -6.69 -8.96 8.29
CA ASN A 19 -7.98 -8.49 7.80
C ASN A 19 -8.22 -8.87 6.34
N ALA A 20 -7.48 -8.27 5.40
CA ALA A 20 -7.74 -8.41 3.97
C ALA A 20 -7.42 -9.82 3.43
N LEU A 21 -6.45 -10.51 4.03
CA LEU A 21 -6.06 -11.88 3.65
C LEU A 21 -6.61 -12.94 4.61
N LYS A 22 -7.47 -12.54 5.56
CA LYS A 22 -7.97 -13.46 6.57
C LYS A 22 -8.87 -14.50 5.93
N GLY A 23 -8.50 -15.76 6.07
CA GLY A 23 -9.24 -16.88 5.49
C GLY A 23 -8.93 -17.13 4.01
N ALA A 24 -8.06 -16.31 3.39
CA ALA A 24 -7.60 -16.56 2.04
C ALA A 24 -6.72 -17.82 1.99
N ASP A 25 -7.00 -18.71 1.03
CA ASP A 25 -6.16 -19.87 0.76
C ASP A 25 -4.89 -19.48 -0.03
N ASP A 26 -4.08 -20.47 -0.37
CA ASP A 26 -2.81 -20.22 -1.05
C ASP A 26 -2.99 -19.86 -2.53
N GLU A 27 -4.06 -20.32 -3.19
CA GLU A 27 -4.38 -19.96 -4.57
C GLU A 27 -4.87 -18.52 -4.65
N GLU A 28 -5.75 -18.11 -3.73
CA GLU A 28 -6.24 -16.73 -3.62
C GLU A 28 -5.10 -15.75 -3.33
N LYS A 29 -4.16 -16.11 -2.46
CA LYS A 29 -2.96 -15.29 -2.21
C LYS A 29 -2.06 -15.22 -3.43
N ALA A 30 -1.88 -16.32 -4.16
CA ALA A 30 -1.07 -16.33 -5.37
C ALA A 30 -1.67 -15.43 -6.46
N ALA A 31 -3.00 -15.38 -6.56
CA ALA A 31 -3.70 -14.51 -7.51
C ALA A 31 -3.53 -13.00 -7.21
N LEU A 32 -3.11 -12.61 -6.01
CA LEU A 32 -2.78 -11.22 -5.66
C LEU A 32 -1.36 -10.82 -6.05
N GLY A 33 -0.57 -11.74 -6.61
CA GLY A 33 0.78 -11.46 -7.08
C GLY A 33 0.79 -10.42 -8.21
N VAL A 34 1.82 -9.58 -8.22
CA VAL A 34 2.07 -8.65 -9.33
C VAL A 34 3.01 -9.34 -10.33
N ASP A 35 2.51 -9.70 -11.50
CA ASP A 35 3.24 -10.37 -12.58
C ASP A 35 3.70 -9.42 -13.70
N GLY A 36 3.30 -8.14 -13.62
CA GLY A 36 3.64 -7.12 -14.59
C GLY A 36 3.15 -5.73 -14.20
N PRO A 37 3.33 -4.73 -15.07
CA PRO A 37 2.76 -3.41 -14.87
C PRO A 37 1.22 -3.48 -14.95
N MET A 38 0.56 -2.76 -14.06
CA MET A 38 -0.90 -2.62 -14.08
C MET A 38 -1.35 -1.99 -15.41
N SER A 39 -2.31 -2.62 -16.07
CA SER A 39 -2.97 -2.09 -17.27
C SER A 39 -3.86 -0.89 -16.94
N LYS A 40 -4.22 -0.13 -17.98
CA LYS A 40 -5.12 1.01 -17.81
C LYS A 40 -6.51 0.55 -17.37
N GLU A 41 -6.98 -0.57 -17.91
CA GLU A 41 -8.29 -1.15 -17.61
C GLU A 41 -8.37 -1.59 -16.15
N GLU A 42 -7.32 -2.24 -15.63
CA GLU A 42 -7.22 -2.60 -14.21
C GLU A 42 -7.23 -1.36 -13.31
N PHE A 43 -6.43 -0.34 -13.67
CA PHE A 43 -6.41 0.91 -12.92
C PHE A 43 -7.78 1.60 -12.92
N ASP A 44 -8.45 1.65 -14.08
CA ASP A 44 -9.74 2.30 -14.25
C ASP A 44 -10.87 1.56 -13.51
N ALA A 45 -10.73 0.24 -13.30
CA ALA A 45 -11.64 -0.57 -12.50
C ALA A 45 -11.51 -0.36 -10.98
N LEU A 46 -10.40 0.26 -10.52
CA LEU A 46 -10.21 0.57 -9.09
C LEU A 46 -11.20 1.63 -8.58
N LYS A 47 -11.52 1.52 -7.30
CA LYS A 47 -12.26 2.56 -6.57
C LYS A 47 -11.35 3.76 -6.31
N LEU A 48 -11.94 4.90 -5.95
CA LEU A 48 -11.23 6.17 -5.81
C LEU A 48 -10.06 6.12 -4.80
N PRO A 49 -10.20 5.52 -3.60
CA PRO A 49 -9.07 5.42 -2.66
C PRO A 49 -7.89 4.63 -3.22
N GLU A 50 -8.18 3.52 -3.90
CA GLU A 50 -7.23 2.62 -4.54
C GLU A 50 -6.53 3.32 -5.71
N LYS A 51 -7.27 4.05 -6.56
CA LYS A 51 -6.70 4.88 -7.64
C LYS A 51 -5.73 5.92 -7.08
N TYR A 52 -6.08 6.57 -5.97
CA TYR A 52 -5.21 7.56 -5.34
C TYR A 52 -3.90 6.96 -4.86
N ILE A 53 -3.95 5.88 -4.06
CA ILE A 53 -2.73 5.30 -3.49
C ILE A 53 -1.84 4.69 -4.57
N VAL A 54 -2.41 4.06 -5.61
CA VAL A 54 -1.66 3.53 -6.75
C VAL A 54 -0.99 4.66 -7.54
N SER A 55 -1.70 5.77 -7.80
CA SER A 55 -1.12 6.95 -8.46
C SER A 55 0.06 7.53 -7.68
N LYS A 56 -0.05 7.61 -6.35
CA LYS A 56 1.06 8.02 -5.47
C LYS A 56 2.21 7.04 -5.51
N CYS A 57 1.93 5.74 -5.53
CA CYS A 57 2.96 4.70 -5.64
C CYS A 57 3.73 4.80 -6.96
N HIS A 58 3.05 4.97 -8.10
CA HIS A 58 3.71 5.18 -9.39
C HIS A 58 4.62 6.41 -9.38
N SER A 59 4.13 7.53 -8.82
CA SER A 59 4.94 8.75 -8.69
C SER A 59 6.17 8.54 -7.79
N LEU A 60 6.01 7.80 -6.70
CA LEU A 60 7.10 7.43 -5.80
C LEU A 60 8.15 6.61 -6.56
N VAL A 61 7.74 5.54 -7.25
CA VAL A 61 8.63 4.64 -7.99
C VAL A 61 9.47 5.44 -8.98
N THR A 62 8.87 6.31 -9.80
CA THR A 62 9.64 7.17 -10.72
C THR A 62 10.67 8.00 -9.97
N SER A 63 10.25 8.74 -8.94
CA SER A 63 11.13 9.66 -8.21
C SER A 63 12.24 8.96 -7.40
N VAL A 64 12.00 7.74 -6.93
CA VAL A 64 12.96 6.92 -6.17
C VAL A 64 13.95 6.28 -7.13
N THR A 65 13.49 5.76 -8.27
CA THR A 65 14.37 5.22 -9.30
C THR A 65 15.35 6.28 -9.78
N GLU A 66 14.89 7.51 -10.05
CA GLU A 66 15.77 8.61 -10.45
C GLU A 66 16.83 8.96 -9.38
N ASP A 67 16.44 8.98 -8.10
CA ASP A 67 17.37 9.23 -7.00
C ASP A 67 18.41 8.11 -6.89
N ILE A 68 17.99 6.85 -7.05
CA ILE A 68 18.88 5.68 -7.01
C ILE A 68 19.88 5.74 -8.17
N GLU A 69 19.43 6.04 -9.39
CA GLU A 69 20.28 6.19 -10.57
C GLU A 69 21.33 7.31 -10.40
N LYS A 70 20.99 8.36 -9.63
CA LYS A 70 21.89 9.46 -9.27
C LYS A 70 22.71 9.18 -7.99
N TYR A 71 22.66 7.97 -7.44
CA TYR A 71 23.30 7.57 -6.18
C TYR A 71 22.86 8.38 -4.94
N GLN A 72 21.68 9.02 -4.99
CA GLN A 72 21.10 9.83 -3.92
C GLN A 72 20.25 8.98 -2.95
N LEU A 73 20.87 7.95 -2.36
CA LEU A 73 20.15 6.95 -1.53
C LEU A 73 19.44 7.54 -0.30
N GLY A 74 19.97 8.63 0.27
CA GLY A 74 19.33 9.33 1.38
C GLY A 74 18.01 10.00 1.00
N ALA A 75 17.95 10.59 -0.21
CA ALA A 75 16.72 11.19 -0.74
C ALA A 75 15.69 10.11 -1.08
N ALA A 76 16.13 9.03 -1.75
CA ALA A 76 15.29 7.87 -2.05
C ALA A 76 14.65 7.29 -0.78
N GLY A 77 15.46 7.07 0.27
CA GLY A 77 14.99 6.56 1.56
C GLY A 77 14.00 7.49 2.25
N SER A 78 14.21 8.81 2.17
CA SER A 78 13.30 9.81 2.76
C SER A 78 11.93 9.79 2.06
N LYS A 79 11.90 9.72 0.73
CA LYS A 79 10.65 9.62 -0.04
C LYS A 79 9.87 8.34 0.27
N ILE A 80 10.55 7.20 0.37
CA ILE A 80 9.91 5.92 0.75
C ILE A 80 9.32 6.02 2.16
N TYR A 81 10.07 6.62 3.10
CA TYR A 81 9.60 6.83 4.46
C TYR A 81 8.33 7.67 4.50
N GLU A 82 8.33 8.84 3.85
CA GLU A 82 7.18 9.76 3.78
C GLU A 82 5.96 9.09 3.15
N PHE A 83 6.14 8.37 2.03
CA PHE A 83 5.04 7.64 1.40
C PHE A 83 4.45 6.57 2.32
N LEU A 84 5.29 5.73 2.93
CA LEU A 84 4.81 4.66 3.82
C LEU A 84 4.03 5.25 5.00
N TRP A 85 4.54 6.33 5.58
CA TRP A 85 3.96 6.93 6.77
C TRP A 85 2.66 7.66 6.46
N ASP A 86 2.72 8.66 5.57
CA ASP A 86 1.65 9.64 5.41
C ASP A 86 0.59 9.17 4.42
N GLN A 87 1.02 8.57 3.29
CA GLN A 87 0.11 8.19 2.22
C GLN A 87 -0.48 6.79 2.45
N TYR A 88 0.37 5.83 2.80
CA TYR A 88 -0.07 4.46 2.96
C TYR A 88 -0.67 4.22 4.34
N ALA A 89 0.10 4.42 5.41
CA ALA A 89 -0.35 4.02 6.74
C ALA A 89 -1.38 4.98 7.36
N ASP A 90 -1.12 6.28 7.35
CA ASP A 90 -2.01 7.24 8.02
C ASP A 90 -3.28 7.54 7.20
N TRP A 91 -3.22 7.42 5.87
CA TRP A 91 -4.36 7.69 5.00
C TRP A 91 -5.03 6.41 4.46
N TYR A 92 -4.32 5.61 3.65
CA TYR A 92 -4.97 4.49 2.95
C TYR A 92 -5.40 3.35 3.87
N ILE A 93 -4.58 2.98 4.86
CA ILE A 93 -4.94 1.95 5.84
C ILE A 93 -6.11 2.40 6.72
N GLU A 94 -6.15 3.66 7.15
CA GLU A 94 -7.27 4.19 7.95
C GLU A 94 -8.59 4.22 7.16
N ILE A 95 -8.55 4.60 5.88
CA ILE A 95 -9.73 4.49 4.99
C ILE A 95 -10.14 3.04 4.78
N SER A 96 -9.18 2.13 4.66
CA SER A 96 -9.47 0.70 4.49
C SER A 96 -10.20 0.12 5.71
N LYS A 97 -9.86 0.59 6.92
CA LYS A 97 -10.55 0.21 8.16
C LYS A 97 -12.02 0.60 8.17
N THR A 98 -12.38 1.80 7.71
CA THR A 98 -13.80 2.21 7.71
C THR A 98 -14.62 1.25 6.86
N ARG A 99 -14.14 0.89 5.66
CA ARG A 99 -14.84 -0.05 4.78
C ARG A 99 -14.96 -1.46 5.39
N LEU A 100 -13.91 -1.94 6.06
CA LEU A 100 -13.89 -3.26 6.69
C LEU A 100 -14.79 -3.34 7.93
N TYR A 101 -14.84 -2.28 8.74
CA TYR A 101 -15.63 -2.27 9.98
C TYR A 101 -17.08 -1.84 9.76
N GLU A 102 -17.37 -0.97 8.79
CA GLU A 102 -18.75 -0.66 8.38
C GLU A 102 -19.40 -1.88 7.71
N GLY A 103 -18.64 -2.69 6.95
CA GLY A 103 -19.13 -3.93 6.36
C GLY A 103 -19.49 -5.04 7.37
N ASN A 104 -18.91 -4.99 8.58
CA ASN A 104 -19.21 -5.93 9.67
C ASN A 104 -20.27 -5.41 10.66
N GLY A 105 -20.75 -4.17 10.51
CA GLY A 105 -21.68 -3.50 11.43
C GLY A 105 -23.14 -3.44 10.97
N GLY A 106 -23.50 -4.17 9.90
CA GLY A 106 -24.84 -4.19 9.30
C GLY A 106 -25.71 -5.36 9.74
N GLU A 107 -25.72 -5.71 11.03
CA GLU A 107 -26.81 -6.46 11.66
C GLU A 107 -27.25 -5.66 12.91
N GLY A 108 -28.22 -4.78 12.69
CA GLY A 108 -28.96 -4.02 13.70
C GLY A 108 -30.35 -3.73 13.18
#